data_AF-A0A838F9C6-F1
#
_entry.id   AF-A0A838F9C6-F1
#
_cell.length_a   1.000
_cell.length_b   1.000
_cell.length_c   1.000
_cell.angle_alpha   90.00
_cell.angle_beta   90.00
_cell.angle_gamma   90.00
#
_symmetry.space_group_name_H-M   'P 1'
#
loop_
_entity.id
_entity.type
_entity.pdbx_description
1 polymer ?
#
loop_
_entity_poly.entity_id
_entity_poly.type
_entity_poly.pdbx_seq_one_letter_code
_entity_poly.pdbx_strand_id
1 'polypeptide(L)'
;MRGKGLITFFSIALILICIYQLSFNFVTSKIEKRAAEYAEASVLVGKQLENIVPTDAQNSAEIKDSILLEIRERRQAYLDSISNQTVFNLGIAKYTYQDCKDQQLNLGLDLQGGMNVVLQVSIEDLIKALADNSSDPTFLKALALAKDKQKANPQADLVTM
;
A
#
# COMPACT_ATOMS: atom_id res chain seq x y z
N MET A 1 -52.95 5.90 2.61
CA MET A 1 -51.99 5.37 3.61
C MET A 1 -51.68 3.86 3.43
N ARG A 2 -51.96 3.25 2.26
CA ARG A 2 -51.97 1.79 2.05
C ARG A 2 -50.63 1.13 1.66
N GLY A 3 -49.53 1.89 1.50
CA GLY A 3 -48.20 1.36 1.19
C GLY A 3 -47.16 1.49 2.32
N LYS A 4 -47.52 2.16 3.44
CA LYS A 4 -46.56 2.52 4.49
C LYS A 4 -45.93 1.28 5.16
N GLY A 5 -46.71 0.23 5.39
CA GLY A 5 -46.22 -1.00 6.04
C GLY A 5 -45.16 -1.75 5.23
N LEU A 6 -45.32 -1.84 3.91
CA LEU A 6 -44.36 -2.52 3.04
C LEU A 6 -43.03 -1.76 2.97
N ILE A 7 -43.11 -0.43 2.84
CA ILE A 7 -41.93 0.43 2.78
C ILE A 7 -41.16 0.39 4.10
N THR A 8 -41.85 0.44 5.24
CA THR A 8 -41.19 0.33 6.55
C THR A 8 -40.54 -1.03 6.77
N PHE A 9 -41.15 -2.13 6.31
CA PHE A 9 -40.54 -3.46 6.37
C PHE A 9 -39.24 -3.54 5.56
N PHE A 10 -39.27 -3.09 4.30
CA PHE A 10 -38.07 -3.07 3.45
C PHE A 10 -36.98 -2.15 4.01
N SER A 11 -37.33 -0.98 4.55
CA SER A 11 -36.36 -0.09 5.19
C SER A 11 -35.68 -0.73 6.40
N ILE A 12 -36.43 -1.43 7.26
CA ILE A 12 -35.86 -2.13 8.43
C ILE A 12 -34.93 -3.26 7.97
N ALA A 13 -35.34 -4.05 6.98
CA ALA A 13 -34.52 -5.12 6.43
C ALA A 13 -33.21 -4.58 5.82
N LEU A 14 -33.27 -3.47 5.09
CA LEU A 14 -32.10 -2.81 4.51
C LEU A 14 -31.18 -2.21 5.58
N ILE A 15 -31.73 -1.65 6.66
CA ILE A 15 -30.90 -1.19 7.78
C ILE A 15 -30.16 -2.37 8.44
N LEU A 16 -30.84 -3.51 8.64
CA LEU A 16 -30.21 -4.71 9.19
C LEU A 16 -29.09 -5.25 8.31
N ILE A 17 -29.28 -5.29 6.98
CA ILE A 17 -28.22 -5.75 6.06
C ILE A 17 -27.01 -4.80 6.09
N CYS A 18 -27.25 -3.49 6.17
CA CYS A 18 -26.18 -2.49 6.27
C CYS A 18 -25.40 -2.64 7.58
N ILE A 19 -26.09 -2.86 8.72
CA ILE A 19 -25.43 -3.09 10.01
C ILE A 19 -24.58 -4.36 9.95
N TYR A 20 -25.08 -5.43 9.33
CA TYR A 20 -24.33 -6.67 9.13
C TYR A 20 -23.03 -6.41 8.35
N GLN A 21 -23.11 -5.75 7.18
CA GLN A 21 -21.90 -5.44 6.38
C GLN A 21 -20.92 -4.52 7.13
N LEU A 22 -21.42 -3.50 7.82
CA LEU A 22 -20.58 -2.57 8.56
C LEU A 22 -19.89 -3.22 9.77
N SER A 23 -20.52 -4.23 10.37
CA SER A 23 -19.96 -4.93 11.53
C SER A 23 -18.60 -5.58 11.24
N PHE A 24 -18.42 -6.19 10.07
CA PHE A 24 -17.14 -6.76 9.64
C PHE A 24 -16.06 -5.69 9.49
N ASN A 25 -16.39 -4.59 8.80
CA ASN A 25 -15.47 -3.47 8.60
C ASN A 25 -15.02 -2.85 9.94
N PHE A 26 -15.90 -2.79 10.93
CA PHE A 26 -15.56 -2.31 12.27
C PHE A 26 -14.60 -3.26 13.00
N VAL A 27 -14.83 -4.58 12.91
CA VAL A 27 -13.98 -5.59 13.55
C VAL A 27 -12.59 -5.62 12.93
N THR A 28 -12.49 -5.65 11.59
CA THR A 28 -11.20 -5.63 10.89
C THR A 28 -10.42 -4.36 11.19
N SER A 29 -11.07 -3.19 11.15
CA SER A 29 -10.44 -1.91 11.48
C SER A 29 -9.90 -1.87 12.91
N LYS A 30 -10.60 -2.50 13.85
CA LYS A 30 -10.16 -2.58 15.26
C LYS A 30 -8.89 -3.43 15.39
N ILE A 31 -8.81 -4.53 14.66
CA ILE A 31 -7.66 -5.43 14.66
C ILE A 31 -6.46 -4.77 13.98
N GLU A 32 -6.68 -4.11 12.86
CA GLU A 32 -5.64 -3.37 12.15
C GLU A 32 -5.05 -2.24 12.99
N LYS A 33 -5.87 -1.56 13.80
CA LYS A 33 -5.38 -0.58 14.79
C LYS A 33 -4.48 -1.20 15.85
N ARG A 34 -4.86 -2.38 16.37
CA ARG A 34 -4.02 -3.13 17.33
C ARG A 34 -2.70 -3.59 16.71
N ALA A 35 -2.74 -4.01 15.45
CA ALA A 35 -1.54 -4.39 14.70
C ALA A 35 -0.59 -3.20 14.51
N ALA A 36 -1.14 -2.01 14.22
CA ALA A 36 -0.37 -0.78 14.13
C ALA A 36 0.25 -0.39 15.48
N GLU A 37 -0.52 -0.44 16.56
CA GLU A 37 -0.05 -0.15 17.92
C GLU A 37 1.06 -1.11 18.36
N TYR A 38 0.94 -2.42 18.04
CA TYR A 38 2.00 -3.40 18.30
C TYR A 38 3.27 -3.10 17.48
N ALA A 39 3.12 -2.80 16.20
CA ALA A 39 4.25 -2.49 15.33
C ALA A 39 5.00 -1.24 15.81
N GLU A 40 4.28 -0.16 16.14
CA GLU A 40 4.84 1.06 16.69
C GLU A 40 5.50 0.82 18.05
N ALA A 41 4.82 0.15 18.98
CA ALA A 41 5.38 -0.16 20.29
C ALA A 41 6.67 -1.00 20.17
N SER A 42 6.69 -1.98 19.27
CA SER A 42 7.85 -2.85 19.09
C SER A 42 9.05 -2.14 18.44
N VAL A 43 8.81 -1.13 17.60
CA VAL A 43 9.86 -0.30 16.99
C VAL A 43 10.35 0.79 17.96
N LEU A 44 9.46 1.37 18.78
CA LEU A 44 9.83 2.33 19.83
C LEU A 44 10.63 1.66 20.95
N VAL A 45 10.25 0.45 21.37
CA VAL A 45 11.03 -0.35 22.35
C VAL A 45 12.41 -0.73 21.78
N GLY A 46 12.50 -1.00 20.47
CA GLY A 46 13.79 -1.27 19.79
C GLY A 46 14.67 -0.03 19.64
N LYS A 47 14.11 1.14 19.31
CA LYS A 47 14.84 2.40 19.10
C LYS A 47 15.17 3.19 20.36
N GLN A 48 14.54 2.89 21.49
CA GLN A 48 14.87 3.58 22.74
C GLN A 48 16.26 3.18 23.30
N LEU A 49 16.87 2.11 22.78
CA LEU A 49 18.18 1.60 23.24
C LEU A 49 19.35 1.85 22.27
N GLU A 50 19.11 2.25 21.03
CA GLU A 50 20.19 2.50 20.07
C GLU A 50 20.10 3.92 19.54
N ASN A 51 20.94 4.78 20.13
CA ASN A 51 21.34 6.11 19.69
C ASN A 51 21.00 6.42 18.22
N ILE A 52 20.39 7.59 17.96
CA ILE A 52 20.80 8.59 16.96
C ILE A 52 19.80 9.76 17.09
N VAL A 53 20.10 10.69 17.98
CA VAL A 53 19.92 12.12 17.68
C VAL A 53 21.28 12.52 17.09
N PRO A 54 21.38 12.89 15.81
CA PRO A 54 21.38 14.32 15.47
C PRO A 54 20.58 14.62 14.18
N THR A 55 19.79 15.69 14.16
CA THR A 55 20.25 16.98 13.62
C THR A 55 20.84 16.81 12.22
N ASP A 56 19.99 16.82 11.18
CA ASP A 56 20.19 17.49 9.89
C ASP A 56 19.05 17.10 8.91
N ALA A 57 18.41 18.10 8.31
CA ALA A 57 17.09 18.00 7.68
C ALA A 57 17.02 17.17 6.37
N GLN A 58 18.15 16.72 5.80
CA GLN A 58 18.18 16.01 4.51
C GLN A 58 18.11 14.47 4.66
N ASN A 59 18.76 13.91 5.69
CA ASN A 59 18.76 12.45 5.94
C ASN A 59 17.49 11.95 6.62
N SER A 60 16.59 12.86 6.99
CA SER A 60 15.33 12.54 7.66
C SER A 60 14.38 11.74 6.76
N ALA A 61 14.49 11.83 5.42
CA ALA A 61 13.60 11.11 4.51
C ALA A 61 13.98 9.62 4.38
N GLU A 62 15.26 9.31 4.17
CA GLU A 62 15.76 7.92 4.07
C GLU A 62 15.67 7.18 5.41
N ILE A 63 15.95 7.89 6.51
CA ILE A 63 15.79 7.33 7.86
C ILE A 63 14.31 7.10 8.18
N LYS A 64 13.40 7.98 7.75
CA LYS A 64 11.95 7.71 7.89
C LYS A 64 11.52 6.51 7.07
N ASP A 65 12.05 6.35 5.86
CA ASP A 65 11.62 5.28 4.97
C ASP A 65 12.03 3.89 5.49
N SER A 66 13.25 3.75 6.01
CA SER A 66 13.71 2.53 6.68
C SER A 66 12.88 2.19 7.93
N ILE A 67 12.49 3.20 8.71
CA ILE A 67 11.63 3.02 9.90
C ILE A 67 10.22 2.59 9.50
N LEU A 68 9.65 3.20 8.47
CA LEU A 68 8.33 2.86 7.98
C LEU A 68 8.29 1.43 7.42
N LEU A 69 9.37 1.00 6.78
CA LEU A 69 9.51 -0.36 6.29
C LEU A 69 9.53 -1.36 7.45
N GLU A 70 10.29 -1.10 8.51
CA GLU A 70 10.33 -1.96 9.70
C GLU A 70 8.97 -2.03 10.43
N ILE A 71 8.28 -0.90 10.60
CA ILE A 71 6.92 -0.87 11.18
C ILE A 71 5.95 -1.68 10.31
N ARG A 72 6.06 -1.60 8.98
CA ARG A 72 5.21 -2.36 8.05
C ARG A 72 5.47 -3.86 8.17
N GLU A 73 6.73 -4.29 8.20
CA GLU A 73 7.09 -5.71 8.34
C GLU A 73 6.55 -6.29 9.65
N ARG A 74 6.74 -5.60 10.78
CA ARG A 74 6.24 -6.06 12.08
C ARG A 74 4.72 -6.08 12.14
N ARG A 75 4.06 -5.09 11.52
CA ARG A 75 2.60 -5.08 11.37
C ARG A 75 2.12 -6.28 10.55
N GLN A 76 2.79 -6.58 9.43
CA GLN A 76 2.45 -7.73 8.58
C GLN A 76 2.64 -9.05 9.32
N ALA A 77 3.74 -9.22 10.05
CA ALA A 77 3.99 -10.43 10.86
C ALA A 77 2.91 -10.65 11.94
N TYR A 78 2.47 -9.56 12.59
CA TYR A 78 1.35 -9.62 13.53
C TYR A 78 0.04 -10.02 12.84
N LEU A 79 -0.28 -9.40 11.70
CA LEU A 79 -1.49 -9.70 10.92
C LEU A 79 -1.49 -11.14 10.39
N ASP A 80 -0.33 -11.65 9.98
CA ASP A 80 -0.16 -13.04 9.54
C ASP A 80 -0.42 -14.02 10.69
N SER A 81 0.08 -13.71 11.89
CA SER A 81 -0.11 -14.55 13.08
C SER A 81 -1.57 -14.64 13.56
N ILE A 82 -2.37 -13.61 13.29
CA ILE A 82 -3.79 -13.56 13.69
C ILE A 82 -4.75 -13.94 12.56
N SER A 83 -4.24 -14.17 11.34
CA SER A 83 -5.03 -14.43 10.13
C SER A 83 -6.06 -15.54 10.32
N ASN A 84 -5.62 -16.66 10.89
CA ASN A 84 -6.41 -17.86 11.12
C ASN A 84 -7.15 -17.86 12.47
N GLN A 85 -7.02 -16.79 13.27
CA GLN A 85 -7.70 -16.71 14.56
C GLN A 85 -9.15 -16.25 14.38
N THR A 86 -10.07 -16.87 15.13
CA THR A 86 -11.47 -16.45 15.16
C THR A 86 -11.61 -15.14 15.91
N VAL A 87 -11.95 -14.07 15.20
CA VAL A 87 -12.02 -12.71 15.76
C VAL A 87 -13.44 -12.16 15.86
N PHE A 88 -14.39 -12.75 15.12
CA PHE A 88 -15.77 -12.33 15.14
C PHE A 88 -16.72 -13.51 15.33
N ASN A 89 -17.63 -13.39 16.28
CA ASN A 89 -18.59 -14.43 16.62
C ASN A 89 -19.98 -13.80 16.74
N LEU A 90 -20.88 -14.11 15.81
CA LEU A 90 -22.26 -13.62 15.82
C LEU A 90 -23.23 -14.65 16.42
N GLY A 91 -22.74 -15.61 17.21
CA GLY A 91 -23.53 -16.65 17.87
C GLY A 91 -23.97 -17.79 16.94
N ILE A 92 -24.16 -17.53 15.65
CA ILE A 92 -24.59 -18.52 14.63
C ILE A 92 -23.40 -18.99 13.78
N ALA A 93 -22.42 -18.12 13.56
CA ALA A 93 -21.21 -18.41 12.81
C ALA A 93 -20.00 -17.71 13.45
N LYS A 94 -18.86 -18.37 13.36
CA LYS A 94 -17.55 -17.83 13.75
C LYS A 94 -16.81 -17.48 12.47
N TYR A 95 -16.21 -16.30 12.45
CA TYR A 95 -15.42 -15.81 11.33
C TYR A 95 -13.98 -15.56 11.80
N THR A 96 -13.03 -16.02 10.99
CA THR A 96 -11.61 -15.73 11.17
C THR A 96 -11.30 -14.30 10.74
N TYR A 97 -10.11 -13.80 11.08
CA TYR A 97 -9.68 -12.48 10.59
C TYR A 97 -9.68 -12.45 9.05
N GLN A 98 -9.22 -13.52 8.41
CA GLN A 98 -9.22 -13.64 6.96
C GLN A 98 -10.64 -13.57 6.38
N ASP A 99 -11.60 -14.31 6.95
CA ASP A 99 -13.00 -14.26 6.50
C ASP A 99 -13.61 -12.86 6.65
N CYS A 100 -13.33 -12.18 7.76
CA CYS A 100 -13.78 -10.80 7.98
C CYS A 100 -13.10 -9.83 7.02
N LYS A 101 -11.85 -10.08 6.61
CA LYS A 101 -11.11 -9.27 5.66
C LYS A 101 -11.66 -9.42 4.24
N ASP A 102 -12.02 -10.62 3.84
CA ASP A 102 -12.62 -10.91 2.53
C ASP A 102 -14.05 -10.34 2.41
N GLN A 103 -14.79 -10.31 3.52
CA GLN A 103 -16.11 -9.68 3.60
C GLN A 103 -16.06 -8.17 3.84
N GLN A 104 -14.86 -7.60 4.04
CA GLN A 104 -14.70 -6.17 4.20
C GLN A 104 -15.06 -5.44 2.88
N LEU A 105 -15.57 -4.23 3.02
CA LEU A 105 -15.79 -3.36 1.86
C LEU A 105 -14.44 -3.08 1.16
N ASN A 106 -14.42 -3.22 -0.17
CA ASN A 106 -13.28 -2.85 -0.99
C ASN A 106 -13.05 -1.34 -0.89
N LEU A 107 -12.01 -0.94 -0.17
CA LEU A 107 -11.62 0.46 -0.01
C LEU A 107 -10.75 0.85 -1.20
N GLY A 108 -11.03 2.01 -1.79
CA GLY A 108 -10.16 2.59 -2.83
C GLY A 108 -8.80 3.00 -2.26
N LEU A 109 -7.84 3.27 -3.14
CA LEU A 109 -6.48 3.68 -2.77
C LEU A 109 -6.45 4.90 -1.84
N ASP A 110 -7.38 5.84 -2.07
CA ASP A 110 -7.54 7.04 -1.25
C ASP A 110 -7.94 6.73 0.20
N LEU A 111 -8.70 5.65 0.42
CA LEU A 111 -9.23 5.28 1.73
C LEU A 111 -8.38 4.23 2.46
N GLN A 112 -7.82 3.27 1.73
CA GLN A 112 -6.97 2.22 2.32
C GLN A 112 -5.50 2.65 2.40
N GLY A 113 -5.11 3.65 1.61
CA GLY A 113 -3.73 4.05 1.44
C GLY A 113 -2.95 3.04 0.58
N GLY A 114 -2.16 3.56 -0.34
CA GLY A 114 -1.24 2.76 -1.16
C GLY A 114 -0.61 3.64 -2.23
N MET A 115 0.33 3.06 -2.98
CA MET A 115 1.08 3.78 -4.00
C MET A 115 0.66 3.31 -5.39
N ASN A 116 0.14 4.22 -6.22
CA ASN A 116 0.01 3.97 -7.64
C ASN A 116 1.37 4.21 -8.30
N VAL A 117 2.06 3.12 -8.65
CA VAL A 117 3.35 3.19 -9.36
C VAL A 117 3.12 2.79 -10.81
N VAL A 118 3.33 3.74 -11.72
CA VAL A 118 3.46 3.42 -13.15
C VAL A 118 4.95 3.37 -13.44
N LEU A 119 5.49 2.17 -13.61
CA LEU A 119 6.88 1.98 -14.01
C LEU A 119 7.01 2.36 -15.49
N GLN A 120 7.74 3.43 -15.76
CA GLN A 120 8.15 3.78 -17.12
C GLN A 120 9.53 3.15 -17.37
N VAL A 121 9.66 2.39 -18.45
CA VAL A 121 10.95 1.90 -18.90
C VAL A 121 11.66 3.04 -19.61
N SER A 122 12.83 3.44 -19.13
CA SER A 122 13.68 4.36 -19.87
C SER A 122 14.36 3.58 -20.99
N ILE A 123 14.15 3.99 -22.25
CA ILE A 123 14.78 3.35 -23.41
C ILE A 123 16.30 3.54 -23.35
N GLU A 124 16.78 4.64 -22.77
CA GLU A 124 18.21 4.89 -22.54
C GLU A 124 18.84 3.80 -21.67
N ASP A 125 18.20 3.43 -20.56
CA ASP A 125 18.73 2.41 -19.65
C ASP A 125 18.60 1.01 -20.27
N LEU A 126 17.57 0.77 -21.11
CA LEU A 126 17.49 -0.45 -21.92
C LEU A 126 18.68 -0.54 -22.89
N ILE A 127 18.99 0.53 -23.63
CA ILE A 127 20.11 0.57 -24.59
C ILE A 127 21.46 0.40 -23.87
N LYS A 128 21.64 1.03 -22.70
CA LYS A 128 22.85 0.83 -21.88
C LYS A 128 22.96 -0.59 -21.35
N ALA A 129 21.86 -1.18 -20.89
CA ALA A 129 21.84 -2.56 -20.38
C ALA A 129 22.14 -3.57 -21.50
N LEU A 130 21.60 -3.37 -22.71
CA LEU A 130 21.90 -4.19 -23.89
C LEU A 130 23.36 -4.05 -24.35
N ALA A 131 23.96 -2.88 -24.13
CA ALA A 131 25.37 -2.61 -24.43
C ALA A 131 26.33 -3.02 -23.29
N ASP A 132 25.88 -3.83 -22.32
CA ASP A 132 26.67 -4.25 -21.15
C ASP A 132 27.29 -3.08 -20.36
N ASN A 133 26.52 -1.99 -20.25
CA ASN A 133 26.96 -0.74 -19.63
C ASN A 133 28.28 -0.19 -20.21
N SER A 134 28.46 -0.38 -21.53
CA SER A 134 29.67 0.04 -22.26
C SER A 134 29.99 1.52 -22.03
N SER A 135 31.25 1.78 -21.68
CA SER A 135 31.79 3.12 -21.42
C SER A 135 32.50 3.73 -22.65
N ASP A 136 32.26 3.19 -23.85
CA ASP A 136 32.87 3.71 -25.07
C ASP A 136 32.49 5.18 -25.31
N PRO A 137 33.46 6.09 -25.55
CA PRO A 137 33.19 7.50 -25.76
C PRO A 137 32.34 7.80 -26.99
N THR A 138 32.35 6.94 -28.02
CA THR A 138 31.50 7.14 -29.22
C THR A 138 30.06 6.81 -28.90
N PHE A 139 29.81 5.69 -28.21
CA PHE A 139 28.51 5.28 -27.72
C PHE A 139 27.87 6.31 -26.78
N LEU A 140 28.62 6.81 -25.79
CA LEU A 140 28.11 7.82 -24.85
C LEU A 140 27.73 9.14 -25.55
N LYS A 141 28.53 9.56 -26.54
CA LYS A 141 28.21 10.74 -27.36
C LYS A 141 26.95 10.52 -28.22
N ALA A 142 26.81 9.34 -28.84
CA ALA A 142 25.63 9.00 -29.64
C ALA A 142 24.36 8.97 -28.76
N LEU A 143 24.45 8.38 -27.57
CA LEU A 143 23.35 8.33 -26.61
C LEU A 143 22.95 9.72 -26.11
N ALA A 144 23.93 10.58 -25.81
CA ALA A 144 23.67 11.97 -25.39
C ALA A 144 22.97 12.77 -26.50
N LEU A 145 23.42 12.64 -27.75
CA LEU A 145 22.79 13.28 -28.90
C LEU A 145 21.36 12.77 -29.14
N ALA A 146 21.14 11.46 -28.99
CA ALA A 146 19.82 10.86 -29.14
C ALA A 146 18.85 11.37 -28.05
N LYS A 147 19.33 11.48 -26.81
CA LYS A 147 18.60 12.08 -25.68
C LYS A 147 18.23 13.54 -25.93
N ASP A 148 19.16 14.35 -26.44
CA ASP A 148 18.89 15.76 -26.73
C ASP A 148 17.87 15.92 -27.86
N LYS A 149 17.90 15.04 -28.88
CA LYS A 149 16.87 14.98 -29.92
C LYS A 149 15.50 14.56 -29.39
N GLN A 150 15.44 13.59 -28.47
CA GLN A 150 14.19 13.13 -27.86
C GLN A 150 13.56 14.23 -26.98
N LYS A 151 14.38 15.02 -26.28
CA LYS A 151 13.88 16.19 -25.52
C LYS A 151 13.30 17.27 -26.45
N ALA A 152 13.92 17.50 -27.60
CA ALA A 152 13.45 18.48 -28.58
C ALA A 152 12.19 18.00 -29.32
N ASN A 153 12.02 16.70 -29.51
CA ASN A 153 10.85 16.10 -30.13
C ASN A 153 10.40 14.83 -29.36
N PRO A 154 9.36 14.93 -28.51
CA PRO A 154 8.87 13.80 -27.72
C PRO A 154 8.33 12.61 -28.53
N GLN A 155 8.08 12.81 -29.84
CA GLN A 155 7.65 11.74 -30.75
C GLN A 155 8.82 11.08 -31.50
N ALA A 156 10.03 11.62 -31.39
CA ALA A 156 11.21 11.01 -32.01
C ALA A 156 11.69 9.82 -31.17
N ASP A 157 11.68 8.63 -31.77
CA ASP A 157 12.16 7.41 -31.14
C ASP A 157 13.69 7.38 -31.12
N LEU A 158 14.26 6.86 -30.02
CA LEU A 158 15.70 6.78 -29.78
C LEU A 158 16.40 5.79 -30.74
N VAL A 159 15.66 4.84 -31.32
CA VAL A 159 16.20 3.76 -32.17
C VAL A 159 15.93 4.01 -33.67
N THR A 160 15.41 5.19 -34.04
CA THR A 160 15.13 5.49 -35.46
C THR A 160 16.44 5.63 -36.25
N MET A 161 16.59 4.87 -37.34
CA MET A 161 17.70 4.99 -38.31
C MET A 161 17.58 6.24 -39.16
#